data_AF-A0A7S3KSU6-F1
#
_entry.id   AF-A0A7S3KSU6-F1
#
_cell.length_a   1.000
_cell.length_b   1.000
_cell.length_c   1.000
_cell.angle_alpha   90.00
_cell.angle_beta   90.00
_cell.angle_gamma   90.00
#
_symmetry.space_group_name_H-M   'P 1'
#
loop_
_entity.id
_entity.type
_entity.pdbx_description
1 polymer ?
#
loop_
_entity_poly.entity_id
_entity_poly.type
_entity_poly.pdbx_seq_one_letter_code
_entity_poly.pdbx_strand_id
1 'polypeptide(L)'
;MFHDFLQDISERFTFLTYNIATNNCNHFTNECSTFLVDKTIPDFALKQAEEFFETPLGQMVKPMVMAQQNALIQGASSMFDTGSAENENKTLNVNPEAVLNTFSQLQGETPVAADLSDSITAISDISLLQESIITTPCLVLYLWSSVNEECKDSNTKMGEIAEKFSNDETSQVTFFSVNTQQVVEVAYNFNVKTIPC
;
A
#
# COMPACT_ATOMS: atom_id res chain seq x y z
N MET A 1 26.53 -28.76 7.24
CA MET A 1 26.36 -28.49 5.80
C MET A 1 25.49 -27.25 5.56
N PHE A 2 24.16 -27.26 5.81
CA PHE A 2 23.35 -26.06 5.56
C PHE A 2 23.65 -24.89 6.53
N HIS A 3 23.91 -25.18 7.81
CA HIS A 3 24.31 -24.16 8.78
C HIS A 3 25.64 -23.48 8.41
N ASP A 4 26.60 -24.24 7.90
CA ASP A 4 27.90 -23.70 7.44
C ASP A 4 27.68 -22.77 6.24
N PHE A 5 26.84 -23.17 5.28
CA PHE A 5 26.42 -22.30 4.17
C PHE A 5 25.73 -21.01 4.67
N LEU A 6 24.83 -21.10 5.65
CA LEU A 6 24.18 -19.92 6.22
C LEU A 6 25.20 -18.98 6.88
N GLN A 7 26.23 -19.53 7.52
CA GLN A 7 27.32 -18.75 8.08
C GLN A 7 28.12 -18.05 6.99
N ASP A 8 28.45 -18.76 5.90
CA ASP A 8 29.19 -18.21 4.76
C ASP A 8 28.47 -17.05 4.05
N ILE A 9 27.13 -17.08 3.99
CA ILE A 9 26.34 -16.04 3.32
C ILE A 9 25.86 -14.92 4.26
N SER A 10 26.04 -15.10 5.57
CA SER A 10 25.47 -14.20 6.59
C SER A 10 25.87 -12.74 6.43
N GLU A 11 27.13 -12.46 6.06
CA GLU A 11 27.63 -11.10 5.83
C GLU A 11 26.95 -10.40 4.63
N ARG A 12 26.40 -11.15 3.69
CA ARG A 12 25.64 -10.60 2.54
C ARG A 12 24.20 -10.25 2.92
N PHE A 13 23.64 -10.91 3.94
CA PHE A 13 22.24 -10.78 4.38
C PHE A 13 22.16 -10.24 5.81
N THR A 14 22.76 -9.07 6.01
CA THR A 14 22.67 -8.33 7.26
C THR A 14 21.60 -7.26 7.19
N PHE A 15 21.27 -6.70 8.35
CA PHE A 15 20.42 -5.52 8.42
C PHE A 15 21.02 -4.32 7.65
N LEU A 16 22.35 -4.15 7.65
CA LEU A 16 23.03 -3.06 6.95
C LEU A 16 23.09 -3.24 5.43
N THR A 17 23.11 -4.49 4.97
CA THR A 17 23.17 -4.81 3.54
C THR A 17 21.77 -4.98 2.92
N TYR A 18 20.70 -4.90 3.73
CA TYR A 18 19.34 -5.06 3.27
C TYR A 18 18.96 -3.99 2.23
N ASN A 19 18.38 -4.43 1.12
CA ASN A 19 17.80 -3.57 0.10
C ASN A 19 16.46 -4.14 -0.37
N ILE A 20 15.38 -3.37 -0.20
CA ILE A 20 14.02 -3.80 -0.54
C ILE A 20 13.87 -4.20 -2.00
N ALA A 21 14.63 -3.59 -2.93
CA ALA A 21 14.59 -3.90 -4.34
C ALA A 21 15.50 -5.08 -4.71
N THR A 22 16.73 -5.10 -4.21
CA THR A 22 17.80 -5.95 -4.76
C THR A 22 18.49 -6.88 -3.77
N ASN A 23 18.16 -6.81 -2.48
CA ASN A 23 18.76 -7.67 -1.45
C ASN A 23 17.82 -7.83 -0.24
N ASN A 24 16.74 -8.59 -0.45
CA ASN A 24 15.66 -8.80 0.53
C ASN A 24 15.46 -10.29 0.84
N CYS A 25 14.37 -10.63 1.53
CA CYS A 25 14.04 -12.01 1.89
C CYS A 25 13.92 -12.96 0.69
N ASN A 26 13.48 -12.48 -0.48
CA ASN A 26 13.33 -13.30 -1.68
C ASN A 26 14.69 -13.64 -2.28
N HIS A 27 15.66 -12.71 -2.23
CA HIS A 27 17.04 -12.95 -2.66
C HIS A 27 17.74 -13.96 -1.74
N PHE A 28 17.55 -13.83 -0.42
CA PHE A 28 18.03 -14.82 0.55
C PHE A 28 17.42 -16.21 0.32
N THR A 29 16.10 -16.26 0.08
CA THR A 29 15.40 -17.51 -0.19
C THR A 29 15.89 -18.15 -1.50
N ASN A 30 16.19 -17.34 -2.52
CA ASN A 30 16.75 -17.82 -3.78
C ASN A 30 18.12 -18.49 -3.61
N GLU A 31 19.01 -17.90 -2.79
CA GLU A 31 20.30 -18.49 -2.43
C GLU A 31 20.14 -19.82 -1.69
N CYS A 32 19.23 -19.85 -0.71
CA CYS A 32 18.93 -21.08 0.04
C CYS A 32 18.35 -22.18 -0.86
N SER A 33 17.43 -21.83 -1.75
CA SER A 33 16.83 -22.77 -2.72
C SER A 33 17.88 -23.32 -3.68
N THR A 34 18.74 -22.45 -4.21
CA THR A 34 19.82 -22.86 -5.12
C THR A 34 20.79 -23.81 -4.41
N PHE A 35 21.17 -23.52 -3.17
CA PHE A 35 22.03 -24.41 -2.39
C PHE A 35 21.40 -25.77 -2.08
N LEU A 36 20.12 -25.79 -1.68
CA LEU A 36 19.47 -27.01 -1.20
C LEU A 36 19.02 -27.94 -2.33
N VAL A 37 18.56 -27.39 -3.45
CA VAL A 37 17.91 -28.15 -4.52
C VAL A 37 18.38 -27.79 -5.93
N ASP A 38 19.41 -26.96 -6.07
CA ASP A 38 19.97 -26.50 -7.36
C ASP A 38 18.92 -25.85 -8.27
N LYS A 39 17.98 -25.12 -7.66
CA LYS A 39 16.90 -24.39 -8.35
C LYS A 39 16.68 -23.02 -7.74
N THR A 40 16.41 -22.05 -8.60
CA THR A 40 15.96 -20.72 -8.20
C THR A 40 14.48 -20.72 -7.81
N ILE A 41 14.06 -19.70 -7.06
CA ILE A 41 12.63 -19.41 -6.89
C ILE A 41 12.05 -18.82 -8.18
N PRO A 42 10.72 -18.86 -8.39
CA PRO A 42 10.10 -18.24 -9.56
C PRO A 42 10.41 -16.75 -9.70
N ASP A 43 10.64 -16.30 -10.94
CA ASP A 43 11.03 -14.92 -11.27
C ASP A 43 10.06 -13.86 -10.72
N PHE A 44 8.75 -14.10 -10.80
CA PHE A 44 7.75 -13.14 -10.30
C PHE A 44 7.90 -12.86 -8.80
N ALA A 45 8.44 -13.80 -8.02
CA ALA A 45 8.70 -13.62 -6.60
C ALA A 45 10.05 -12.94 -6.36
N LEU A 46 11.08 -13.32 -7.12
CA LEU A 46 12.42 -12.73 -6.99
C LEU A 46 12.44 -11.26 -7.44
N LYS A 47 11.77 -10.94 -8.55
CA LYS A 47 11.81 -9.65 -9.25
C LYS A 47 10.66 -8.71 -8.90
N GLN A 48 9.71 -9.12 -8.06
CA GLN A 48 8.52 -8.33 -7.72
C GLN A 48 8.82 -6.86 -7.39
N ALA A 49 9.83 -6.63 -6.54
CA ALA A 49 10.18 -5.29 -6.11
C ALA A 49 10.89 -4.48 -7.21
N GLU A 50 11.75 -5.13 -8.00
CA GLU A 50 12.42 -4.51 -9.16
C GLU A 50 11.38 -4.08 -10.20
N GLU A 51 10.50 -5.00 -10.60
CA GLU A 51 9.41 -4.76 -11.55
C GLU A 51 8.46 -3.65 -11.05
N PHE A 52 8.12 -3.66 -9.76
CA PHE A 52 7.34 -2.58 -9.16
C PHE A 52 8.04 -1.23 -9.34
N PHE A 53 9.34 -1.14 -9.02
CA PHE A 53 10.09 0.11 -9.16
C PHE A 53 10.32 0.54 -10.60
N GLU A 54 10.22 -0.35 -11.60
CA GLU A 54 10.25 -0.01 -13.02
C GLU A 54 8.95 0.64 -13.52
N THR A 55 7.83 0.46 -12.81
CA THR A 55 6.58 1.15 -13.15
C THR A 55 6.70 2.67 -12.96
N PRO A 56 5.90 3.48 -13.67
CA PRO A 56 5.87 4.93 -13.46
C PRO A 56 5.62 5.31 -11.99
N LEU A 57 4.71 4.58 -11.33
CA LEU A 57 4.41 4.76 -9.91
C LEU A 57 5.61 4.40 -9.04
N GLY A 58 6.22 3.24 -9.31
CA GLY A 58 7.41 2.76 -8.65
C GLY A 58 8.55 3.76 -8.67
N GLN A 59 8.84 4.33 -9.84
CA GLN A 59 9.88 5.34 -10.01
C GLN A 59 9.63 6.59 -9.15
N MET A 60 8.38 7.01 -8.98
CA MET A 60 8.05 8.15 -8.13
C MET A 60 8.21 7.88 -6.64
N VAL A 61 7.82 6.68 -6.18
CA VAL A 61 7.89 6.32 -4.76
C VAL A 61 9.26 5.82 -4.33
N LYS A 62 10.08 5.34 -5.28
CA LYS A 62 11.40 4.79 -5.02
C LYS A 62 12.26 5.68 -4.12
N PRO A 63 12.36 7.02 -4.33
CA PRO A 63 13.13 7.89 -3.43
C PRO A 63 12.61 7.88 -1.99
N MET A 64 11.29 7.89 -1.79
CA MET A 64 10.66 7.87 -0.47
C MET A 64 10.91 6.54 0.25
N VAL A 65 10.68 5.42 -0.44
CA VAL A 65 10.88 4.08 0.11
C VAL A 65 12.35 3.87 0.48
N MET A 66 13.27 4.28 -0.39
CA MET A 66 14.71 4.17 -0.12
C MET A 66 15.15 5.09 1.04
N ALA A 67 14.59 6.29 1.15
CA ALA A 67 14.86 7.18 2.27
C ALA A 67 14.39 6.58 3.60
N GLN A 68 13.20 5.99 3.64
CA GLN A 68 12.68 5.33 4.83
C GLN A 68 13.52 4.12 5.23
N GLN A 69 13.91 3.27 4.28
CA GLN A 69 14.82 2.16 4.55
C GLN A 69 16.14 2.66 5.15
N ASN A 70 16.74 3.69 4.56
CA ASN A 70 17.99 4.26 5.06
C ASN A 70 17.85 4.86 6.46
N ALA A 71 16.71 5.49 6.77
CA ALA A 71 16.42 6.01 8.11
C ALA A 71 16.31 4.87 9.14
N LEU A 72 15.69 3.74 8.78
CA LEU A 72 15.68 2.55 9.63
C LEU A 72 17.10 2.01 9.84
N ILE A 73 17.89 1.93 8.76
CA ILE A 73 19.28 1.48 8.83
C ILE A 73 20.08 2.36 9.79
N GLN A 74 20.01 3.68 9.64
CA GLN A 74 20.71 4.65 10.50
C GLN A 74 20.21 4.62 11.96
N GLY A 75 18.90 4.50 12.17
CA GLY A 75 18.30 4.43 13.49
C GLY A 75 18.75 3.18 14.27
N ALA A 76 18.85 2.04 13.58
CA ALA A 76 19.38 0.82 14.19
C ALA A 76 20.91 0.84 14.30
N SER A 77 21.66 1.45 13.36
CA SER A 77 23.10 1.69 13.54
C SER A 77 23.40 2.50 14.80
N SER A 78 22.54 3.48 15.14
CA SER A 78 22.64 4.25 16.39
C SER A 78 22.36 3.43 17.66
N MET A 79 21.73 2.25 17.53
CA MET A 79 21.54 1.31 18.65
C MET A 79 22.69 0.31 18.80
N PHE A 80 23.55 0.18 17.78
CA PHE A 80 24.67 -0.77 17.75
C PHE A 80 26.06 -0.10 17.76
N ASP A 81 26.15 1.24 17.77
CA ASP A 81 27.42 1.98 17.77
C ASP A 81 27.62 2.85 19.03
N THR A 82 28.61 2.47 19.84
CA THR A 82 29.26 3.32 20.85
C THR A 82 30.38 4.12 20.18
N GLY A 83 30.08 5.23 19.51
CA GLY A 83 31.12 6.05 18.91
C GLY A 83 30.61 7.25 18.12
N SER A 84 30.99 8.45 18.54
CA SER A 84 30.63 9.76 17.98
C SER A 84 31.01 9.95 16.50
N ALA A 85 30.09 10.49 15.68
CA ALA A 85 30.42 11.40 14.56
C ALA A 85 29.19 12.15 14.03
N GLU A 86 29.46 13.33 13.47
CA GLU A 86 28.58 14.48 13.28
C GLU A 86 27.46 14.34 12.23
N ASN A 87 26.34 15.02 12.51
CA ASN A 87 25.06 14.92 11.83
C ASN A 87 24.91 16.06 10.79
N GLU A 88 25.00 15.76 9.49
CA GLU A 88 24.43 16.61 8.43
C GLU A 88 23.06 16.06 8.03
N ASN A 89 22.01 16.51 8.74
CA ASN A 89 20.63 16.27 8.33
C ASN A 89 20.32 17.09 7.07
N LYS A 90 20.55 16.52 5.89
CA LYS A 90 19.92 16.99 4.66
C LYS A 90 18.47 16.53 4.64
N THR A 91 17.61 17.26 5.33
CA THR A 91 16.16 17.15 5.18
C THR A 91 15.81 17.41 3.71
N LEU A 92 15.46 16.36 2.98
CA LEU A 92 14.79 16.51 1.69
C LEU A 92 13.42 17.10 1.98
N ASN A 93 13.22 18.37 1.61
CA ASN A 93 11.92 19.03 1.61
C ASN A 93 11.05 18.41 0.50
N VAL A 94 10.53 17.21 0.75
CA VAL A 94 9.56 16.57 -0.13
C VAL A 94 8.19 17.03 0.34
N ASN A 95 7.54 17.91 -0.43
CA ASN A 95 6.16 18.30 -0.13
C ASN A 95 5.26 17.05 -0.29
N PRO A 96 4.64 16.54 0.79
CA PRO A 96 3.75 15.38 0.72
C PRO A 96 2.58 15.61 -0.25
N GLU A 97 2.11 16.86 -0.39
CA GLU A 97 1.05 17.24 -1.32
C GLU A 97 1.49 17.14 -2.78
N ALA A 98 2.76 17.41 -3.09
CA ALA A 98 3.26 17.29 -4.46
C ALA A 98 3.36 15.82 -4.88
N VAL A 99 3.70 14.92 -3.95
CA VAL A 99 3.71 13.48 -4.19
C VAL A 99 2.28 12.98 -4.40
N LEU A 100 1.34 13.39 -3.55
CA LEU A 100 -0.07 13.01 -3.66
C LEU A 100 -0.72 13.52 -4.95
N ASN A 101 -0.45 14.79 -5.33
CA ASN A 101 -0.97 15.37 -6.57
C ASN A 101 -0.38 14.71 -7.82
N THR A 102 0.87 14.26 -7.78
CA THR A 102 1.49 13.54 -8.90
C THR A 102 0.95 12.11 -9.01
N PHE A 103 0.62 11.47 -7.88
CA PHE A 103 -0.07 10.17 -7.84
C PHE A 103 -1.43 10.22 -8.54
N SER A 104 -2.21 11.27 -8.29
CA SER A 104 -3.51 11.50 -8.94
C SER A 104 -3.39 11.80 -10.44
N GLN A 105 -2.24 12.33 -10.89
CA GLN A 105 -2.02 12.68 -12.31
C GLN A 105 -1.47 11.53 -13.17
N LEU A 106 -0.88 10.49 -12.56
CA LEU A 106 -0.33 9.33 -13.29
C LEU A 106 -1.28 8.13 -13.37
N GLN A 107 -2.45 8.23 -12.73
CA GLN A 107 -3.61 7.40 -13.06
C GLN A 107 -4.28 7.96 -14.32
N GLY A 108 -3.61 7.76 -15.45
CA GLY A 108 -4.17 7.98 -16.78
C GLY A 108 -5.13 6.87 -17.19
N GLU A 109 -6.15 6.59 -16.37
CA GLU A 109 -7.39 5.98 -16.82
C GLU A 109 -8.52 6.75 -16.16
N THR A 110 -9.47 7.20 -16.97
CA THR A 110 -10.71 7.77 -16.43
C THR A 110 -11.34 6.69 -15.56
N PRO A 111 -11.58 6.94 -14.25
CA PRO A 111 -12.19 5.94 -13.39
C PRO A 111 -13.52 5.54 -14.03
N VAL A 112 -13.62 4.26 -14.40
CA VAL A 112 -14.88 3.69 -14.86
C VAL A 112 -15.86 3.92 -13.72
N ALA A 113 -16.90 4.73 -13.96
CA ALA A 113 -17.91 5.02 -12.96
C ALA A 113 -18.40 3.68 -12.38
N ALA A 114 -18.32 3.52 -11.06
CA ALA A 114 -18.84 2.33 -10.45
C ALA A 114 -20.35 2.28 -10.69
N ASP A 115 -20.82 1.12 -11.15
CA ASP A 115 -22.24 0.81 -11.27
C ASP A 115 -22.79 0.55 -9.86
N LEU A 116 -22.99 1.64 -9.12
CA LEU A 116 -23.50 1.64 -7.75
C LEU A 116 -24.95 2.14 -7.75
N SER A 117 -25.80 1.49 -6.96
CA SER A 117 -27.20 1.86 -6.78
C SER A 117 -27.36 3.28 -6.24
N ASP A 118 -28.47 3.96 -6.55
CA ASP A 118 -28.83 5.29 -6.01
C ASP A 118 -28.91 5.33 -4.46
N SER A 119 -29.04 4.16 -3.82
CA SER A 119 -29.01 3.99 -2.36
C SER A 119 -27.63 4.22 -1.72
N ILE A 120 -26.57 4.40 -2.51
CA ILE A 120 -25.21 4.62 -2.01
C ILE A 120 -24.75 6.03 -2.35
N THR A 121 -24.31 6.77 -1.34
CA THR A 121 -23.77 8.12 -1.55
C THR A 121 -22.26 8.05 -1.85
N ALA A 122 -21.86 8.53 -3.02
CA ALA A 122 -20.44 8.63 -3.37
C ALA A 122 -19.76 9.79 -2.63
N ILE A 123 -18.63 9.50 -1.98
CA ILE A 123 -17.81 10.48 -1.28
C ILE A 123 -16.60 10.82 -2.15
N SER A 124 -16.54 12.08 -2.58
CA SER A 124 -15.40 12.66 -3.30
C SER A 124 -14.53 13.57 -2.42
N ASP A 125 -15.00 13.92 -1.22
CA ASP A 125 -14.31 14.83 -0.28
C ASP A 125 -14.52 14.34 1.15
N ILE A 126 -13.46 14.34 1.95
CA ILE A 126 -13.47 13.89 3.34
C ILE A 126 -14.37 14.74 4.24
N SER A 127 -14.59 16.00 3.90
CA SER A 127 -15.43 16.93 4.66
C SER A 127 -16.88 16.44 4.77
N LEU A 128 -17.41 15.87 3.67
CA LEU A 128 -18.75 15.27 3.61
C LEU A 128 -18.87 14.02 4.50
N LEU A 129 -17.79 13.25 4.60
CA LEU A 129 -17.74 12.05 5.42
C LEU A 129 -17.71 12.39 6.91
N GLN A 130 -16.97 13.42 7.31
CA GLN A 130 -16.86 13.84 8.71
C GLN A 130 -18.21 14.28 9.30
N GLU A 131 -18.98 15.08 8.55
CA GLU A 131 -20.33 15.49 8.98
C GLU A 131 -21.27 14.28 9.09
N SER A 132 -21.21 13.37 8.11
CA SER A 132 -22.06 12.18 8.07
C SER A 132 -21.76 11.20 9.20
N ILE A 133 -20.50 10.98 9.56
CA ILE A 133 -20.10 10.09 10.66
C ILE A 133 -20.66 10.56 12.01
N ILE A 134 -20.74 11.87 12.22
CA ILE A 134 -21.22 12.44 13.49
C ILE A 134 -22.75 12.37 13.58
N THR A 135 -23.44 12.48 12.45
CA THR A 135 -24.90 12.63 12.40
C THR A 135 -25.64 11.31 12.21
N THR A 136 -24.98 10.28 11.67
CA THR A 136 -25.61 8.99 11.35
C THR A 136 -25.33 7.93 12.43
N PRO A 137 -26.36 7.28 13.00
CA PRO A 137 -26.19 6.32 14.10
C PRO A 137 -25.59 4.98 13.65
N CYS A 138 -25.78 4.59 12.39
CA CYS A 138 -25.19 3.39 11.80
C CYS A 138 -24.82 3.66 10.34
N LEU A 139 -23.53 3.51 10.03
CA LEU A 139 -22.94 3.88 8.76
C LEU A 139 -22.11 2.73 8.21
N VAL A 140 -22.27 2.46 6.91
CA VAL A 140 -21.42 1.53 6.15
C VAL A 140 -20.59 2.33 5.16
N LEU A 141 -19.27 2.23 5.31
CA LEU A 141 -18.30 2.84 4.41
C LEU A 141 -17.68 1.78 3.50
N TYR A 142 -18.08 1.78 2.23
CA TYR A 142 -17.55 0.90 1.21
C TYR A 142 -16.35 1.53 0.51
N LEU A 143 -15.16 0.99 0.77
CA LEU A 143 -13.90 1.44 0.19
C LEU A 143 -13.56 0.53 -0.99
N TRP A 144 -13.37 1.11 -2.18
CA TRP A 144 -13.11 0.37 -3.40
C TRP A 144 -12.10 1.10 -4.29
N SER A 145 -11.54 0.40 -5.27
CA SER A 145 -10.70 1.00 -6.30
C SER A 145 -11.01 0.42 -7.68
N SER A 146 -10.53 1.08 -8.74
CA SER A 146 -10.86 0.71 -10.13
C SER A 146 -9.93 -0.36 -10.73
N VAL A 147 -9.36 -1.27 -9.93
CA VAL A 147 -8.38 -2.26 -10.42
C VAL A 147 -9.04 -3.57 -10.87
N ASN A 148 -9.19 -3.74 -12.18
CA ASN A 148 -9.61 -4.98 -12.85
C ASN A 148 -11.11 -5.34 -12.73
N GLU A 149 -11.55 -6.30 -13.54
CA GLU A 149 -12.95 -6.70 -13.69
C GLU A 149 -13.57 -7.32 -12.43
N GLU A 150 -12.74 -7.92 -11.56
CA GLU A 150 -13.15 -8.48 -10.26
C GLU A 150 -13.75 -7.43 -9.31
N CYS A 151 -13.37 -6.15 -9.46
CA CYS A 151 -13.98 -5.04 -8.69
C CYS A 151 -15.47 -4.85 -8.99
N LYS A 152 -15.92 -5.18 -10.21
CA LYS A 152 -17.29 -4.91 -10.66
C LYS A 152 -18.31 -5.75 -9.90
N ASP A 153 -18.01 -7.03 -9.67
CA ASP A 153 -18.90 -7.95 -8.94
C ASP A 153 -19.09 -7.50 -7.48
N SER A 154 -18.02 -7.03 -6.83
CA SER A 154 -18.10 -6.46 -5.47
C SER A 154 -18.95 -5.19 -5.42
N ASN A 155 -18.83 -4.31 -6.42
CA ASN A 155 -19.65 -3.09 -6.50
C ASN A 155 -21.14 -3.41 -6.66
N THR A 156 -21.49 -4.34 -7.57
CA THR A 156 -22.87 -4.78 -7.79
C THR A 156 -23.46 -5.37 -6.51
N LYS A 157 -22.73 -6.27 -5.84
CA LYS A 157 -23.18 -6.88 -4.58
C LYS A 157 -23.39 -5.84 -3.48
N MET A 158 -22.51 -4.84 -3.38
CA MET A 158 -22.68 -3.76 -2.40
C MET A 158 -23.94 -2.93 -2.71
N GLY A 159 -24.23 -2.65 -3.98
CA GLY A 159 -25.48 -2.02 -4.42
C GLY A 159 -26.72 -2.79 -3.96
N GLU A 160 -26.75 -4.10 -4.22
CA GLU A 160 -27.87 -4.96 -3.80
C GLU A 160 -28.07 -4.97 -2.27
N ILE A 161 -26.98 -4.91 -1.51
CA ILE A 161 -27.03 -4.81 -0.05
C ILE A 161 -27.64 -3.47 0.36
N ALA A 162 -27.13 -2.36 -0.18
CA ALA A 162 -27.61 -1.02 0.16
C ALA A 162 -29.10 -0.84 -0.17
N GLU A 163 -29.57 -1.38 -1.30
CA GLU A 163 -30.99 -1.35 -1.66
C GLU A 163 -31.86 -2.16 -0.69
N LYS A 164 -31.41 -3.33 -0.23
CA LYS A 164 -32.15 -4.14 0.75
C LYS A 164 -32.34 -3.42 2.06
N PHE A 165 -31.30 -2.74 2.55
CA PHE A 165 -31.37 -1.96 3.79
C PHE A 165 -32.14 -0.64 3.61
N SER A 166 -32.10 -0.03 2.42
CA SER A 166 -32.89 1.18 2.13
C SER A 166 -34.40 0.92 2.10
N ASN A 167 -34.81 -0.26 1.64
CA ASN A 167 -36.23 -0.64 1.56
C ASN A 167 -36.80 -1.16 2.89
N ASP A 168 -35.95 -1.38 3.89
CA ASP A 168 -36.36 -1.78 5.22
C ASP A 168 -36.45 -0.55 6.13
N GLU A 169 -37.67 -0.04 6.36
CA GLU A 169 -37.92 1.12 7.22
C GLU A 169 -37.45 0.94 8.68
N THR A 170 -37.14 -0.29 9.11
CA THR A 170 -36.59 -0.56 10.44
C THR A 170 -35.07 -0.42 10.52
N SER A 171 -34.40 -0.40 9.36
CA SER A 171 -32.96 -0.33 9.24
C SER A 171 -32.47 1.10 8.98
N GLN A 172 -31.98 1.78 10.02
CA GLN A 172 -31.37 3.12 9.90
C GLN A 172 -29.87 3.01 9.53
N VAL A 173 -29.56 2.41 8.38
CA VAL A 173 -28.18 2.26 7.90
C VAL A 173 -27.94 3.14 6.69
N THR A 174 -26.94 4.02 6.76
CA THR A 174 -26.53 4.86 5.63
C THR A 174 -25.29 4.29 4.95
N PHE A 175 -25.32 4.19 3.62
CA PHE A 175 -24.22 3.62 2.83
C PHE A 175 -23.46 4.73 2.09
N PHE A 176 -22.14 4.72 2.23
CA PHE A 176 -21.23 5.58 1.50
C PHE A 176 -20.24 4.75 0.70
N SER A 177 -19.92 5.18 -0.52
CA SER A 177 -18.84 4.61 -1.32
C SER A 177 -17.70 5.59 -1.48
N VAL A 178 -16.47 5.13 -1.27
CA VAL A 178 -15.24 5.91 -1.43
C VAL A 178 -14.34 5.17 -2.41
N ASN A 179 -14.02 5.83 -3.52
CA ASN A 179 -12.94 5.37 -4.38
C ASN A 179 -11.60 5.79 -3.74
N THR A 180 -10.83 4.82 -3.25
CA THR A 180 -9.57 5.08 -2.53
C THR A 180 -8.44 5.58 -3.43
N GLN A 181 -8.58 5.48 -4.75
CA GLN A 181 -7.67 6.11 -5.69
C GLN A 181 -7.93 7.61 -5.80
N GLN A 182 -9.20 8.03 -5.69
CA GLN A 182 -9.58 9.45 -5.74
C GLN A 182 -9.45 10.14 -4.39
N VAL A 183 -9.75 9.44 -3.29
CA VAL A 183 -9.79 9.99 -1.93
C VAL A 183 -8.89 9.18 -0.99
N VAL A 184 -7.58 9.24 -1.24
CA VAL A 184 -6.54 8.48 -0.53
C VAL A 184 -6.54 8.77 0.98
N GLU A 185 -6.87 10.00 1.37
CA GLU A 185 -6.87 10.45 2.77
C GLU A 185 -7.84 9.65 3.65
N VAL A 186 -8.98 9.20 3.10
CA VAL A 186 -9.94 8.38 3.85
C VAL A 186 -9.29 7.04 4.21
N ALA A 187 -8.65 6.37 3.26
CA ALA A 187 -7.97 5.10 3.53
C ALA A 187 -6.87 5.25 4.59
N TYR A 188 -6.11 6.36 4.54
CA TYR A 188 -5.08 6.67 5.52
C TYR A 188 -5.66 6.90 6.92
N ASN A 189 -6.69 7.74 7.04
CA ASN A 189 -7.28 8.11 8.33
C ASN A 189 -7.95 6.92 9.05
N PHE A 190 -8.51 5.98 8.29
CA PHE A 190 -9.09 4.76 8.83
C PHE A 190 -8.08 3.59 8.93
N ASN A 191 -6.80 3.83 8.64
CA ASN A 191 -5.73 2.83 8.66
C ASN A 191 -6.08 1.56 7.85
N VAL A 192 -6.67 1.77 6.68
CA VAL A 192 -7.13 0.72 5.77
C VAL A 192 -5.91 0.07 5.13
N LYS A 193 -5.73 -1.23 5.36
CA LYS A 193 -4.56 -1.98 4.85
C LYS A 193 -4.85 -2.76 3.57
N THR A 194 -6.12 -3.09 3.36
CA THR A 194 -6.60 -3.89 2.25
C THR A 194 -7.97 -3.36 1.86
N ILE A 195 -8.21 -3.26 0.56
CA ILE A 195 -9.53 -3.01 -0.01
C ILE A 195 -10.00 -4.31 -0.66
N PRO A 196 -11.31 -4.59 -0.66
CA PRO A 196 -11.86 -5.79 -1.29
C PRO A 196 -11.56 -5.89 -2.79
N CYS A 197 -11.07 -4.79 -3.37
CA CYS A 197 -10.72 -4.65 -4.77
C CYS A 197 -9.59 -3.62 -4.93
#